data_AF-A0A1Z5J902-F1
#
_entry.id   AF-A0A1Z5J902-F1
#
_cell.length_a   1.000
_cell.length_b   1.000
_cell.length_c   1.000
_cell.angle_alpha   90.00
_cell.angle_beta   90.00
_cell.angle_gamma   90.00
#
_symmetry.space_group_name_H-M   'P 1'
#
loop_
_entity.id
_entity.type
_entity.pdbx_description
1 polymer ?
#
loop_
_entity_poly.entity_id
_entity_poly.type
_entity_poly.pdbx_seq_one_letter_code
_entity_poly.pdbx_strand_id
1 'polypeptide(L)'
;MPSEEDPLLPTQRKEAPDEQFSNSKYAILRSVCIVLVFCSLLVLGFFAIQKEVVPIIWRRAKSSYYDNDVLEMEDDEYKGRYTATQFISFTINTMGGSAEHGECEGLDIDPKSGLCYLGNKNITKDVFHRYKIIEESLRKLVDHSLTKNSKIDPSPKVLKIFMVPEFFFRGPNGAYSVEDMRDDQVDDSRDGVLIQASDRMRAFIADDVFQDFLFVFGTTIIAQSLDNNPEDNIDSEKPWMTNNTKGDQVLYYNFAPVAKGGRGHNHHYLFQKKYISGVDFLSRTKLPNPRDSRISRYADTWEELEKTLALRGTTIVDRNIIELDGIRIGLEICLDHRIGVLWNTIASERHPHLVDVQLITSAGMSIQRGPNPIVPGGVVYLTDGGASSAACVRTSKAPFNPDTICRQKPDGLKHVPVGGPGYSNFIEIAGCLDLENTTLLHDYYSIYQDQGCAYTLKTYGIDVMDDLKFYPPSLEIYPTVDLPL
;
A
#
# COMPACT_ATOMS: atom_id res chain seq x y z
N MET A 1 19.48 -58.01 39.30
CA MET A 1 19.67 -59.45 38.99
C MET A 1 18.43 -59.94 38.25
N PRO A 2 18.62 -60.81 37.25
CA PRO A 2 18.13 -60.59 35.89
C PRO A 2 17.34 -61.79 35.32
N SER A 3 16.88 -61.67 34.07
CA SER A 3 16.94 -62.72 33.01
C SER A 3 16.36 -62.09 31.73
N GLU A 4 17.14 -61.65 30.74
CA GLU A 4 17.88 -62.44 29.72
C GLU A 4 17.02 -63.56 29.10
N GLU A 5 16.68 -63.46 27.81
CA GLU A 5 17.35 -64.19 26.71
C GLU A 5 16.62 -63.96 25.35
N ASP A 6 17.38 -63.42 24.38
CA ASP A 6 17.30 -63.67 22.92
C ASP A 6 17.98 -65.04 22.64
N PRO A 7 18.05 -65.65 21.42
CA PRO A 7 17.60 -65.24 20.07
C PRO A 7 16.98 -66.43 19.27
N LEU A 8 16.73 -66.29 17.96
CA LEU A 8 17.04 -67.32 16.91
C LEU A 8 16.75 -66.83 15.47
N LEU A 9 17.81 -66.81 14.65
CA LEU A 9 17.80 -66.78 13.18
C LEU A 9 17.28 -68.12 12.60
N PRO A 10 16.89 -68.18 11.31
CA PRO A 10 17.74 -68.96 10.41
C PRO A 10 17.86 -68.51 8.94
N THR A 11 19.08 -68.74 8.43
CA THR A 11 19.50 -69.33 7.13
C THR A 11 19.47 -68.53 5.83
N GLN A 12 20.70 -68.24 5.38
CA GLN A 12 21.12 -68.02 4.00
C GLN A 12 21.06 -69.31 3.16
N ARG A 13 20.68 -69.20 1.89
CA ARG A 13 21.00 -70.16 0.83
C ARG A 13 21.89 -69.49 -0.22
N LYS A 14 23.05 -70.10 -0.48
CA LYS A 14 24.00 -69.76 -1.54
C LYS A 14 23.51 -70.33 -2.88
N GLU A 15 23.53 -69.52 -3.93
CA GLU A 15 23.63 -69.99 -5.32
C GLU A 15 24.79 -69.26 -6.02
N ALA A 16 25.50 -70.01 -6.85
CA ALA A 16 26.74 -69.66 -7.55
C ALA A 16 26.45 -68.88 -8.85
N PRO A 17 27.46 -68.22 -9.47
CA PRO A 17 27.24 -67.30 -10.58
C PRO A 17 27.34 -68.02 -11.94
N ASP A 18 26.40 -67.73 -12.84
CA ASP A 18 26.55 -68.01 -14.27
C ASP A 18 27.08 -66.76 -14.99
N GLU A 19 28.24 -66.93 -15.62
CA GLU A 19 28.85 -66.01 -16.55
C GLU A 19 28.04 -65.92 -17.86
N GLN A 20 27.55 -64.72 -18.19
CA GLN A 20 27.26 -64.36 -19.58
C GLN A 20 27.59 -62.89 -19.84
N PHE A 21 28.85 -62.65 -20.18
CA PHE A 21 29.30 -61.43 -20.84
C PHE A 21 29.21 -61.63 -22.36
N SER A 22 28.54 -60.71 -23.07
CA SER A 22 29.07 -60.07 -24.30
C SER A 22 27.94 -59.32 -25.05
N ASN A 23 28.20 -58.05 -25.36
CA ASN A 23 27.57 -57.17 -26.39
C ASN A 23 26.67 -55.98 -25.95
N SER A 24 26.41 -55.71 -24.67
CA SER A 24 25.60 -54.52 -24.28
C SER A 24 26.39 -53.21 -24.10
N LYS A 25 27.69 -53.27 -23.78
CA LYS A 25 28.46 -52.07 -23.37
C LYS A 25 28.73 -51.05 -24.48
N TYR A 26 28.67 -51.43 -25.76
CA TYR A 26 28.91 -50.51 -26.87
C TYR A 26 27.67 -49.71 -27.31
N ALA A 27 26.47 -50.20 -27.01
CA ALA A 27 25.23 -49.47 -27.32
C ALA A 27 24.97 -48.33 -26.31
N ILE A 28 25.25 -48.58 -25.02
CA ILE A 28 25.04 -47.59 -23.96
C ILE A 28 26.02 -46.42 -24.08
N LEU A 29 27.29 -46.67 -24.45
CA LEU A 29 28.26 -45.58 -24.65
C LEU A 29 27.90 -44.66 -25.83
N ARG A 30 27.29 -45.18 -26.90
CA ARG A 30 26.87 -44.34 -28.05
C ARG A 30 25.67 -43.46 -27.71
N SER A 31 24.70 -43.97 -26.96
CA SER A 31 23.53 -43.18 -26.55
C SER A 31 23.90 -42.10 -25.53
N VAL A 32 24.81 -42.38 -24.59
CA VAL A 32 25.27 -41.38 -23.61
C VAL A 32 26.06 -40.25 -24.29
N CYS A 33 26.92 -40.55 -25.27
CA CYS A 33 27.64 -39.51 -26.01
C CYS A 33 26.72 -38.62 -26.85
N ILE A 34 25.66 -39.16 -27.47
CA ILE A 34 24.71 -38.35 -28.26
C ILE A 34 23.92 -37.40 -27.36
N VAL A 35 23.47 -37.87 -26.18
CA VAL A 35 22.74 -37.05 -25.21
C VAL A 35 23.64 -35.94 -24.64
N LEU A 36 24.91 -36.24 -24.32
CA LEU A 36 25.84 -35.24 -23.80
C LEU A 36 26.19 -34.16 -24.84
N VAL A 37 26.32 -34.52 -26.12
CA VAL A 37 26.56 -33.55 -27.20
C VAL A 37 25.32 -32.68 -27.43
N PHE A 38 24.11 -33.25 -27.41
CA PHE A 38 22.87 -32.48 -27.53
C PHE A 38 22.62 -31.54 -26.35
N CYS A 39 22.87 -31.99 -25.11
CA CYS A 39 22.78 -31.13 -23.93
C CYS A 39 23.82 -30.00 -23.98
N SER A 40 25.04 -30.28 -24.44
CA SER A 40 26.09 -29.25 -24.57
C SER A 40 25.73 -28.20 -25.63
N LEU A 41 25.13 -28.61 -26.76
CA LEU A 41 24.69 -27.70 -27.81
C LEU A 41 23.47 -26.86 -27.39
N LEU A 42 22.54 -27.42 -26.61
CA LEU A 42 21.40 -26.66 -26.06
C LEU A 42 21.86 -25.64 -25.01
N VAL A 43 22.81 -26.00 -24.14
CA VAL A 43 23.38 -25.08 -23.15
C VAL A 43 24.14 -23.95 -23.84
N LEU A 44 24.97 -24.26 -24.84
CA LEU A 44 25.70 -23.23 -25.61
C LEU A 44 24.76 -22.33 -26.43
N GLY A 45 23.70 -22.89 -27.02
CA GLY A 45 22.67 -22.13 -27.72
C GLY A 45 21.89 -21.20 -26.78
N PHE A 46 21.56 -21.66 -25.57
CA PHE A 46 20.88 -20.86 -24.56
C PHE A 46 21.74 -19.70 -24.07
N PHE A 47 23.04 -19.94 -23.81
CA PHE A 47 23.98 -18.87 -23.45
C PHE A 47 24.23 -17.88 -24.60
N ALA A 48 24.25 -18.32 -25.86
CA ALA A 48 24.39 -17.42 -27.01
C ALA A 48 23.16 -16.50 -27.17
N ILE A 49 21.94 -17.04 -26.98
CA ILE A 49 20.70 -16.26 -27.02
C ILE A 49 20.63 -15.26 -25.85
N GLN A 50 21.04 -15.67 -24.64
CA GLN A 50 21.08 -14.77 -23.49
C GLN A 50 22.06 -13.60 -23.68
N LYS A 51 23.21 -13.84 -24.31
CA LYS A 51 24.28 -12.85 -24.41
C LYS A 51 24.04 -11.81 -25.50
N GLU A 52 23.32 -12.15 -26.57
CA GLU A 52 23.07 -11.21 -27.69
C GLU A 52 21.66 -10.62 -27.74
N VAL A 53 20.62 -11.38 -27.39
CA VAL A 53 19.23 -10.93 -27.58
C VAL A 53 18.72 -10.10 -26.41
N VAL A 54 19.07 -10.48 -25.17
CA VAL A 54 18.60 -9.79 -23.96
C VAL A 54 19.09 -8.35 -23.89
N PRO A 55 20.37 -8.01 -24.19
CA PRO A 55 20.82 -6.61 -24.14
C PRO A 55 20.19 -5.72 -25.22
N ILE A 56 19.77 -6.28 -26.36
CA ILE A 56 19.14 -5.53 -27.47
C ILE A 56 17.69 -5.21 -27.12
N ILE A 57 16.95 -6.17 -26.55
CA ILE A 57 15.58 -5.94 -26.06
C ILE A 57 15.60 -4.94 -24.90
N TRP A 58 16.57 -5.05 -23.99
CA TRP A 58 16.72 -4.13 -22.86
C TRP A 58 17.13 -2.72 -23.28
N ARG A 59 17.99 -2.56 -24.31
CA ARG A 59 18.32 -1.25 -24.89
C ARG A 59 17.15 -0.61 -25.62
N ARG A 60 16.33 -1.38 -26.34
CA ARG A 60 15.09 -0.85 -26.97
C ARG A 60 14.06 -0.42 -25.94
N ALA A 61 13.91 -1.17 -24.84
CA ALA A 61 13.01 -0.81 -23.74
C ALA A 61 13.46 0.46 -23.01
N LYS A 62 14.78 0.67 -22.79
CA LYS A 62 15.30 1.90 -22.18
C LYS A 62 15.32 3.12 -23.11
N SER A 63 15.57 2.93 -24.40
CA SER A 63 15.67 4.05 -25.36
C SER A 63 14.32 4.64 -25.75
N SER A 64 13.22 3.88 -25.61
CA SER A 64 11.86 4.36 -25.90
C SER A 64 11.30 5.31 -24.83
N TYR A 65 12.00 5.53 -23.72
CA TYR A 65 11.45 6.24 -22.56
C TYR A 65 12.00 7.67 -22.36
N TYR A 66 12.99 8.12 -23.13
CA TYR A 66 13.64 9.42 -22.88
C TYR A 66 14.01 10.30 -24.08
N ASP A 67 13.73 9.92 -25.34
CA ASP A 67 13.88 10.86 -26.46
C ASP A 67 12.55 11.57 -26.73
N ASN A 68 12.35 12.69 -26.02
CA ASN A 68 11.33 13.67 -26.35
C ASN A 68 11.86 14.59 -27.45
N ASP A 69 11.42 14.34 -28.68
CA ASP A 69 11.19 15.41 -29.63
C ASP A 69 10.14 16.35 -29.03
N VAL A 70 10.56 17.58 -28.72
CA VAL A 70 9.68 18.68 -28.35
C VAL A 70 8.96 19.12 -29.63
N LEU A 71 7.96 18.35 -30.04
CA LEU A 71 6.94 18.79 -30.98
C LEU A 71 5.99 19.70 -30.21
N GLU A 72 5.89 20.96 -30.66
CA GLU A 72 4.83 21.88 -30.24
C GLU A 72 3.48 21.25 -30.60
N MET A 73 2.89 20.52 -29.64
CA MET A 73 1.53 20.00 -29.71
C MET A 73 0.55 21.17 -29.61
N GLU A 74 -0.36 21.27 -30.56
CA GLU A 74 -1.44 22.26 -30.56
C GLU A 74 -2.31 22.16 -29.28
N ASP A 75 -2.52 23.30 -28.61
CA ASP A 75 -3.12 23.45 -27.27
C ASP A 75 -4.55 22.86 -27.08
N ASP A 76 -5.24 22.43 -28.13
CA ASP A 76 -6.63 21.96 -28.03
C ASP A 76 -6.77 20.45 -27.70
N GLU A 77 -5.73 19.64 -27.86
CA GLU A 77 -5.77 18.19 -27.57
C GLU A 77 -5.44 17.86 -26.10
N TYR A 78 -4.97 18.84 -25.31
CA TYR A 78 -4.64 18.67 -23.89
C TYR A 78 -5.83 18.72 -22.93
N LYS A 79 -7.07 18.81 -23.43
CA LYS A 79 -8.25 18.68 -22.56
C LYS A 79 -8.33 17.27 -22.01
N GLY A 80 -7.78 17.10 -20.81
CA GLY A 80 -7.78 15.86 -20.05
C GLY A 80 -9.17 15.25 -19.97
N ARG A 81 -9.20 13.93 -19.75
CA ARG A 81 -10.47 13.17 -19.70
C ARG A 81 -11.44 13.77 -18.69
N TYR A 82 -10.91 14.25 -17.57
CA TYR A 82 -11.62 14.79 -16.43
C TYR A 82 -11.50 16.31 -16.36
N THR A 83 -12.59 16.97 -15.99
CA THR A 83 -12.63 18.42 -15.77
C THR A 83 -12.72 18.77 -14.29
N ALA A 84 -12.93 17.77 -13.42
CA ALA A 84 -13.07 17.93 -11.99
C ALA A 84 -12.72 16.63 -11.25
N THR A 85 -12.55 16.74 -9.93
CA THR A 85 -12.36 15.60 -9.03
C THR A 85 -13.42 15.61 -7.93
N GLN A 86 -13.72 14.44 -7.38
CA GLN A 86 -14.54 14.31 -6.18
C GLN A 86 -13.83 13.40 -5.19
N PHE A 87 -13.74 13.82 -3.93
CA PHE A 87 -13.04 13.07 -2.90
C PHE A 87 -14.01 12.30 -1.99
N ILE A 88 -13.68 11.04 -1.73
CA ILE A 88 -14.43 10.11 -0.89
C ILE A 88 -13.45 9.50 0.11
N SER A 89 -13.52 9.93 1.35
CA SER A 89 -12.64 9.45 2.42
C SER A 89 -13.31 8.30 3.16
N PHE A 90 -12.63 7.17 3.30
CA PHE A 90 -13.01 6.15 4.28
C PHE A 90 -12.40 6.53 5.63
N THR A 91 -13.18 7.26 6.42
CA THR A 91 -12.75 7.74 7.73
C THR A 91 -12.97 6.66 8.79
N ILE A 92 -11.88 5.97 9.13
CA ILE A 92 -11.82 4.91 10.13
C ILE A 92 -10.57 5.06 10.97
N ASN A 93 -10.66 4.73 12.26
CA ASN A 93 -9.50 4.79 13.13
C ASN A 93 -8.58 3.57 12.91
N THR A 94 -7.36 3.79 12.42
CA THR A 94 -6.37 2.72 12.17
C THR A 94 -5.26 2.68 13.23
N MET A 95 -5.37 3.46 14.31
CA MET A 95 -4.37 3.55 15.37
C MET A 95 -4.38 2.34 16.31
N GLY A 96 -5.49 1.63 16.42
CA GLY A 96 -5.66 0.44 17.28
C GLY A 96 -6.72 0.64 18.36
N GLY A 97 -6.92 -0.39 19.18
CA GLY A 97 -7.89 -0.39 20.28
C GLY A 97 -7.33 0.28 21.52
N SER A 98 -8.20 0.86 22.35
CA SER A 98 -7.81 1.50 23.60
C SER A 98 -7.96 0.57 24.80
N ALA A 99 -6.89 0.40 25.59
CA ALA A 99 -6.94 -0.34 26.84
C ALA A 99 -7.86 0.33 27.88
N GLU A 100 -7.95 1.66 27.86
CA GLU A 100 -8.83 2.44 28.75
C GLU A 100 -10.32 2.09 28.52
N HIS A 101 -10.67 1.68 27.31
CA HIS A 101 -12.04 1.29 26.93
C HIS A 101 -12.28 -0.23 26.98
N GLY A 102 -11.29 -1.02 27.42
CA GLY A 102 -11.39 -2.48 27.50
C GLY A 102 -11.23 -3.22 26.18
N GLU A 103 -10.93 -2.54 25.06
CA GLU A 103 -10.78 -3.17 23.74
C GLU A 103 -9.55 -4.07 23.63
N CYS A 104 -8.63 -3.94 24.60
CA CYS A 104 -7.39 -4.69 24.66
C CYS A 104 -7.43 -5.87 25.61
N GLU A 105 -8.61 -6.31 26.05
CA GLU A 105 -8.74 -7.50 26.89
C GLU A 105 -8.18 -8.74 26.19
N GLY A 106 -7.14 -9.36 26.78
CA GLY A 106 -6.45 -10.52 26.19
C GLY A 106 -5.49 -10.19 25.04
N LEU A 107 -5.21 -8.92 24.78
CA LEU A 107 -4.30 -8.44 23.74
C LEU A 107 -3.06 -7.79 24.35
N ASP A 108 -1.99 -7.72 23.56
CA ASP A 108 -0.77 -7.04 23.96
C ASP A 108 -0.98 -5.51 23.87
N ILE A 109 -0.84 -4.84 25.01
CA ILE A 109 -1.00 -3.38 25.13
C ILE A 109 0.37 -2.73 24.97
N ASP A 110 0.46 -1.75 24.08
CA ASP A 110 1.59 -0.84 24.00
C ASP A 110 1.61 0.05 25.26
N PRO A 111 2.61 -0.07 26.15
CA PRO A 111 2.65 0.69 27.40
C PRO A 111 2.88 2.19 27.19
N LYS A 112 3.35 2.63 26.02
CA LYS A 112 3.57 4.06 25.73
C LYS A 112 2.30 4.75 25.27
N SER A 113 1.50 4.07 24.44
CA SER A 113 0.28 4.65 23.86
C SER A 113 -1.00 4.20 24.56
N GLY A 114 -0.96 3.10 25.32
CA GLY A 114 -2.16 2.45 25.86
C GLY A 114 -2.99 1.76 24.78
N LEU A 115 -2.45 1.58 23.57
CA LEU A 115 -3.16 1.00 22.44
C LEU A 115 -2.77 -0.46 22.21
N CYS A 116 -3.66 -1.24 21.60
CA CYS A 116 -3.39 -2.60 21.15
C CYS A 116 -3.73 -2.77 19.66
N TYR A 117 -3.18 -3.82 19.07
CA TYR A 117 -3.55 -4.23 17.73
C TYR A 117 -4.96 -4.84 17.71
N LEU A 118 -5.85 -4.27 16.91
CA LEU A 118 -7.15 -4.85 16.59
C LEU A 118 -7.06 -5.53 15.22
N GLY A 119 -7.38 -6.82 15.18
CA GLY A 119 -7.25 -7.66 13.99
C GLY A 119 -6.94 -9.12 14.35
N ASN A 120 -6.80 -9.96 13.33
CA ASN A 120 -6.53 -11.38 13.53
C ASN A 120 -5.04 -11.66 13.71
N LYS A 121 -4.68 -12.51 14.67
CA LYS A 121 -3.30 -13.00 14.82
C LYS A 121 -2.86 -13.89 13.64
N ASN A 122 -3.81 -14.56 12.99
CA ASN A 122 -3.56 -15.28 11.73
C ASN A 122 -3.54 -14.28 10.57
N ILE A 123 -2.37 -14.08 9.99
CA ILE A 123 -2.10 -13.08 8.95
C ILE A 123 -3.05 -13.23 7.75
N THR A 124 -3.31 -14.46 7.30
CA THR A 124 -4.20 -14.70 6.16
C THR A 124 -5.64 -14.28 6.45
N LYS A 125 -6.15 -14.63 7.64
CA LYS A 125 -7.48 -14.18 8.07
C LYS A 125 -7.54 -12.67 8.21
N ASP A 126 -6.50 -12.05 8.77
CA ASP A 126 -6.44 -10.61 8.98
C ASP A 126 -6.50 -9.83 7.66
N VAL A 127 -5.57 -10.15 6.74
CA VAL A 127 -5.46 -9.48 5.44
C VAL A 127 -6.76 -9.63 4.64
N PHE A 128 -7.32 -10.84 4.54
CA PHE A 128 -8.55 -11.03 3.78
C PHE A 128 -9.78 -10.43 4.46
N HIS A 129 -9.80 -10.31 5.78
CA HIS A 129 -10.89 -9.62 6.47
C HIS A 129 -10.83 -8.11 6.24
N ARG A 130 -9.64 -7.51 6.32
CA ARG A 130 -9.41 -6.09 5.96
C ARG A 130 -9.78 -5.80 4.51
N TYR A 131 -9.42 -6.69 3.58
CA TYR A 131 -9.88 -6.63 2.19
C TYR A 131 -11.41 -6.62 2.10
N LYS A 132 -12.12 -7.52 2.80
CA LYS A 132 -13.59 -7.58 2.81
C LYS A 132 -14.24 -6.30 3.35
N ILE A 133 -13.60 -5.63 4.31
CA ILE A 133 -14.08 -4.34 4.83
C ILE A 133 -14.05 -3.28 3.72
N ILE A 134 -12.98 -3.20 2.93
CA ILE A 134 -12.92 -2.29 1.78
C ILE A 134 -13.96 -2.70 0.73
N GLU A 135 -14.06 -3.98 0.39
CA GLU A 135 -15.03 -4.49 -0.58
C GLU A 135 -16.46 -4.10 -0.20
N GLU A 136 -16.87 -4.35 1.05
CA GLU A 136 -18.19 -3.99 1.57
C GLU A 136 -18.42 -2.48 1.56
N SER A 137 -17.41 -1.69 1.91
CA SER A 137 -17.48 -0.23 1.88
C SER A 137 -17.71 0.29 0.45
N LEU A 138 -17.01 -0.29 -0.53
CA LEU A 138 -17.17 0.05 -1.94
C LEU A 138 -18.52 -0.41 -2.50
N ARG A 139 -19.04 -1.56 -2.09
CA ARG A 139 -20.40 -2.00 -2.45
C ARG A 139 -21.44 -1.01 -1.93
N LYS A 140 -21.36 -0.63 -0.66
CA LYS A 140 -22.24 0.39 -0.08
C LYS A 140 -22.11 1.74 -0.79
N LEU A 141 -20.91 2.14 -1.19
CA LEU A 141 -20.67 3.36 -1.95
C LEU A 141 -21.37 3.30 -3.33
N VAL A 142 -21.25 2.19 -4.04
CA VAL A 142 -21.92 1.96 -5.33
C VAL A 142 -23.44 1.99 -5.14
N ASP A 143 -23.97 1.25 -4.17
CA ASP A 143 -25.41 1.25 -3.89
C ASP A 143 -25.92 2.65 -3.57
N HIS A 144 -25.17 3.41 -2.76
CA HIS A 144 -25.50 4.80 -2.45
C HIS A 144 -25.49 5.69 -3.69
N SER A 145 -24.55 5.47 -4.62
CA SER A 145 -24.43 6.24 -5.87
C SER A 145 -25.67 6.17 -6.76
N LEU A 146 -26.42 5.07 -6.65
CA LEU A 146 -27.65 4.81 -7.40
C LEU A 146 -28.90 5.44 -6.75
N THR A 147 -28.78 5.98 -5.54
CA THR A 147 -29.92 6.59 -4.84
C THR A 147 -30.19 8.02 -5.31
N LYS A 148 -31.45 8.47 -5.21
CA LYS A 148 -31.84 9.85 -5.57
C LYS A 148 -31.16 10.93 -4.73
N ASN A 149 -30.72 10.59 -3.52
CA ASN A 149 -30.07 11.51 -2.59
C ASN A 149 -28.54 11.37 -2.61
N SER A 150 -28.00 10.59 -3.55
CA SER A 150 -26.56 10.42 -3.71
C SER A 150 -25.86 11.77 -3.80
N LYS A 151 -24.76 11.89 -3.05
CA LYS A 151 -23.82 13.01 -3.17
C LYS A 151 -22.64 12.69 -4.09
N ILE A 152 -22.59 11.48 -4.64
CA ILE A 152 -21.56 11.05 -5.58
C ILE A 152 -21.94 11.55 -6.97
N ASP A 153 -21.04 12.26 -7.62
CA ASP A 153 -21.25 12.84 -8.94
C ASP A 153 -21.27 11.73 -10.00
N PRO A 154 -22.37 11.51 -10.74
CA PRO A 154 -22.45 10.43 -11.72
C PRO A 154 -21.66 10.72 -13.01
N SER A 155 -21.14 11.95 -13.19
CA SER A 155 -20.52 12.37 -14.44
C SER A 155 -19.22 11.60 -14.74
N PRO A 156 -19.03 11.10 -15.98
CA PRO A 156 -17.76 10.50 -16.40
C PRO A 156 -16.64 11.53 -16.59
N LYS A 157 -16.95 12.83 -16.45
CA LYS A 157 -15.97 13.93 -16.47
C LYS A 157 -15.42 14.27 -15.08
N VAL A 158 -15.84 13.54 -14.06
CA VAL A 158 -15.36 13.70 -12.69
C VAL A 158 -14.59 12.45 -12.28
N LEU A 159 -13.32 12.61 -11.92
CA LEU A 159 -12.52 11.54 -11.30
C LEU A 159 -12.89 11.43 -9.82
N LYS A 160 -13.45 10.31 -9.39
CA LYS A 160 -13.73 10.01 -7.99
C LYS A 160 -12.47 9.45 -7.35
N ILE A 161 -12.07 9.98 -6.21
CA ILE A 161 -10.87 9.56 -5.49
C ILE A 161 -11.32 8.95 -4.17
N PHE A 162 -11.26 7.62 -4.06
CA PHE A 162 -11.52 6.90 -2.83
C PHE A 162 -10.22 6.66 -2.06
N MET A 163 -10.14 7.12 -0.81
CA MET A 163 -8.94 6.96 0.00
C MET A 163 -9.22 6.29 1.34
N VAL A 164 -8.31 5.41 1.72
CA VAL A 164 -8.24 4.76 3.02
C VAL A 164 -7.03 5.32 3.78
N PRO A 165 -7.06 5.42 5.12
CA PRO A 165 -5.97 5.97 5.92
C PRO A 165 -4.73 5.06 5.99
N GLU A 166 -3.62 5.64 6.47
CA GLU A 166 -2.37 4.90 6.76
C GLU A 166 -2.64 3.81 7.80
N PHE A 167 -1.85 2.74 7.79
CA PHE A 167 -1.94 1.58 8.71
C PHE A 167 -3.19 0.72 8.57
N PHE A 168 -4.01 0.93 7.53
CA PHE A 168 -5.13 0.03 7.28
C PHE A 168 -4.66 -1.43 7.13
N PHE A 169 -3.54 -1.66 6.44
CA PHE A 169 -2.84 -2.95 6.38
C PHE A 169 -1.60 -2.92 7.29
N ARG A 170 -1.83 -2.86 8.60
CA ARG A 170 -0.79 -3.08 9.61
C ARG A 170 -0.90 -4.50 10.15
N GLY A 171 0.20 -5.25 10.13
CA GLY A 171 0.21 -6.63 10.64
C GLY A 171 0.08 -6.70 12.17
N PRO A 172 -0.24 -7.87 12.73
CA PRO A 172 -0.41 -8.06 14.18
C PRO A 172 0.86 -7.77 14.99
N ASN A 173 2.01 -7.87 14.34
CA ASN A 173 3.31 -7.50 14.93
C ASN A 173 3.77 -6.10 14.49
N GLY A 174 2.86 -5.22 14.08
CA GLY A 174 3.19 -3.87 13.59
C GLY A 174 3.63 -3.83 12.13
N ALA A 175 3.99 -4.97 11.54
CA ALA A 175 4.28 -5.13 10.11
C ALA A 175 3.97 -6.57 9.67
N TYR A 176 3.78 -6.74 8.36
CA TYR A 176 3.83 -8.04 7.69
C TYR A 176 5.28 -8.43 7.36
N SER A 177 5.49 -9.67 6.92
CA SER A 177 6.78 -10.14 6.39
C SER A 177 6.90 -9.80 4.92
N VAL A 178 8.14 -9.66 4.45
CA VAL A 178 8.46 -9.67 3.02
C VAL A 178 7.94 -10.92 2.31
N GLU A 179 7.91 -12.07 3.00
CA GLU A 179 7.33 -13.32 2.48
C GLU A 179 5.84 -13.20 2.20
N ASP A 180 5.12 -12.33 2.93
CA ASP A 180 3.70 -12.08 2.69
C ASP A 180 3.49 -11.29 1.37
N MET A 181 4.57 -10.77 0.76
CA MET A 181 4.63 -10.10 -0.55
C MET A 181 5.34 -10.94 -1.63
N ARG A 182 5.72 -12.19 -1.36
CA ARG A 182 6.47 -13.02 -2.30
C ARG A 182 5.59 -13.47 -3.46
N ASP A 183 6.18 -13.57 -4.65
CA ASP A 183 5.57 -14.17 -5.84
C ASP A 183 6.14 -15.56 -6.05
N ASP A 184 5.28 -16.58 -6.13
CA ASP A 184 5.70 -17.96 -6.32
C ASP A 184 6.08 -18.27 -7.78
N GLN A 185 5.74 -17.39 -8.74
CA GLN A 185 5.99 -17.46 -10.20
C GLN A 185 5.47 -18.72 -10.93
N VAL A 186 5.17 -19.79 -10.21
CA VAL A 186 4.73 -21.09 -10.74
C VAL A 186 3.26 -21.34 -10.42
N ASP A 187 2.83 -20.97 -9.22
CA ASP A 187 1.45 -21.17 -8.76
C ASP A 187 0.99 -19.97 -7.92
N ASP A 188 0.17 -19.10 -8.52
CA ASP A 188 -0.41 -17.90 -7.89
C ASP A 188 -1.16 -18.21 -6.56
N SER A 189 -1.62 -19.46 -6.36
CA SER A 189 -2.25 -19.85 -5.09
C SER A 189 -1.26 -19.93 -3.92
N ARG A 190 0.04 -20.00 -4.22
CA ARG A 190 1.16 -20.01 -3.26
C ARG A 190 1.83 -18.64 -3.11
N ASP A 191 1.33 -17.62 -3.80
CA ASP A 191 1.77 -16.24 -3.60
C ASP A 191 1.59 -15.80 -2.14
N GLY A 192 2.40 -14.82 -1.72
CA GLY A 192 2.23 -14.12 -0.47
C GLY A 192 0.82 -13.54 -0.35
N VAL A 193 0.27 -13.57 0.86
CA VAL A 193 -1.15 -13.22 1.05
C VAL A 193 -1.48 -11.76 0.72
N LEU A 194 -0.52 -10.84 0.82
CA LEU A 194 -0.71 -9.45 0.39
C LEU A 194 -0.79 -9.34 -1.13
N ILE A 195 -0.04 -10.16 -1.88
CA ILE A 195 -0.17 -10.26 -3.34
C ILE A 195 -1.54 -10.80 -3.71
N GLN A 196 -1.97 -11.91 -3.10
CA GLN A 196 -3.29 -12.48 -3.34
C GLN A 196 -4.43 -11.49 -3.04
N ALA A 197 -4.31 -10.72 -1.95
CA ALA A 197 -5.30 -9.70 -1.59
C ALA A 197 -5.29 -8.52 -2.58
N SER A 198 -4.12 -8.09 -3.03
CA SER A 198 -3.97 -7.09 -4.08
C SER A 198 -4.64 -7.54 -5.38
N ASP A 199 -4.42 -8.79 -5.81
CA ASP A 199 -5.00 -9.34 -7.03
C ASP A 199 -6.52 -9.43 -6.96
N ARG A 200 -7.06 -9.83 -5.81
CA ARG A 200 -8.52 -9.80 -5.56
C ARG A 200 -9.07 -8.38 -5.60
N MET A 201 -8.37 -7.42 -4.98
CA MET A 201 -8.79 -6.01 -5.02
C MET A 201 -8.83 -5.49 -6.45
N ARG A 202 -7.77 -5.74 -7.23
CA ARG A 202 -7.70 -5.35 -8.65
C ARG A 202 -8.83 -5.96 -9.47
N ALA A 203 -9.10 -7.25 -9.28
CA ALA A 203 -10.21 -7.92 -9.96
C ALA A 203 -11.57 -7.32 -9.57
N PHE A 204 -11.76 -6.96 -8.29
CA PHE A 204 -12.99 -6.35 -7.80
C PHE A 204 -13.22 -4.93 -8.38
N ILE A 205 -12.18 -4.08 -8.38
CA ILE A 205 -12.29 -2.70 -8.89
C ILE A 205 -12.21 -2.61 -10.42
N ALA A 206 -11.99 -3.72 -11.12
CA ALA A 206 -12.02 -3.78 -12.58
C ALA A 206 -13.46 -3.69 -13.14
N ASP A 207 -14.50 -3.65 -12.31
CA ASP A 207 -15.87 -3.44 -12.76
C ASP A 207 -16.07 -2.05 -13.39
N ASP A 208 -16.90 -1.96 -14.42
CA ASP A 208 -17.17 -0.73 -15.17
C ASP A 208 -17.80 0.37 -14.29
N VAL A 209 -18.46 0.01 -13.18
CA VAL A 209 -18.96 1.00 -12.19
C VAL A 209 -17.84 1.84 -11.57
N PHE A 210 -16.60 1.34 -11.58
CA PHE A 210 -15.42 2.01 -11.06
C PHE A 210 -14.56 2.68 -12.14
N GLN A 211 -15.06 2.78 -13.37
CA GLN A 211 -14.33 3.29 -14.54
C GLN A 211 -13.71 4.68 -14.37
N ASP A 212 -14.31 5.51 -13.52
CA ASP A 212 -13.84 6.87 -13.23
C ASP A 212 -13.45 7.04 -11.75
N PHE A 213 -12.93 5.95 -11.15
CA PHE A 213 -12.39 5.96 -9.79
C PHE A 213 -10.87 5.79 -9.77
N LEU A 214 -10.22 6.52 -8.87
CA LEU A 214 -8.87 6.29 -8.38
C LEU A 214 -8.93 5.86 -6.92
N PHE A 215 -8.27 4.76 -6.58
CA PHE A 215 -8.26 4.21 -5.24
C PHE A 215 -6.88 4.38 -4.60
N VAL A 216 -6.84 4.85 -3.35
CA VAL A 216 -5.67 4.78 -2.47
C VAL A 216 -6.04 3.87 -1.29
N PHE A 217 -5.52 2.64 -1.26
CA PHE A 217 -5.95 1.60 -0.32
C PHE A 217 -5.28 1.69 1.07
N GLY A 218 -4.95 2.91 1.50
CA GLY A 218 -4.24 3.15 2.74
C GLY A 218 -2.80 2.71 2.61
N THR A 219 -2.22 2.20 3.69
CA THR A 219 -0.85 1.71 3.63
C THR A 219 -0.63 0.35 4.25
N THR A 220 0.44 -0.29 3.76
CA THR A 220 0.92 -1.60 4.17
C THR A 220 2.34 -1.48 4.73
N ILE A 221 2.54 -1.90 5.99
CA ILE A 221 3.87 -1.95 6.61
C ILE A 221 4.44 -3.36 6.48
N ILE A 222 5.68 -3.46 6.00
CA ILE A 222 6.40 -4.73 5.83
C ILE A 222 7.77 -4.63 6.52
N ALA A 223 8.26 -5.76 7.03
CA ALA A 223 9.57 -5.90 7.62
C ALA A 223 10.31 -7.13 7.08
N GLN A 224 11.64 -7.03 7.05
CA GLN A 224 12.56 -8.09 6.67
C GLN A 224 13.77 -8.08 7.61
N SER A 225 14.17 -9.23 8.15
CA SER A 225 15.40 -9.32 8.93
C SER A 225 16.62 -9.33 8.00
N LEU A 226 17.71 -8.67 8.41
CA LEU A 226 18.99 -8.71 7.72
C LEU A 226 19.72 -10.05 7.93
N ASP A 227 19.54 -10.67 9.09
CA ASP A 227 20.21 -11.93 9.48
C ASP A 227 19.52 -13.17 8.88
N ASN A 228 18.84 -13.03 7.73
CA ASN A 228 18.19 -14.12 7.02
C ASN A 228 19.24 -15.06 6.37
N ASN A 229 19.98 -15.80 7.18
CA ASN A 229 20.63 -17.00 6.69
C ASN A 229 19.52 -18.01 6.34
N PRO A 230 19.29 -18.34 5.05
CA PRO A 230 18.17 -19.18 4.64
C PRO A 230 18.25 -20.59 5.25
N GLU A 231 19.46 -21.03 5.62
CA GLU A 231 19.73 -22.34 6.22
C GLU A 231 19.25 -22.47 7.67
N ASP A 232 19.08 -21.35 8.39
CA ASP A 232 18.73 -21.35 9.82
C ASP A 232 17.21 -21.30 10.08
N ASN A 233 16.36 -21.15 9.05
CA ASN A 233 14.94 -20.81 9.18
C ASN A 233 13.99 -21.77 8.46
N ILE A 234 14.18 -23.09 8.61
CA ILE A 234 13.28 -24.07 8.00
C ILE A 234 11.98 -24.27 8.81
N ASP A 235 11.92 -23.96 10.11
CA ASP A 235 10.73 -24.34 10.91
C ASP A 235 10.30 -23.45 12.11
N SER A 236 10.90 -22.28 12.38
CA SER A 236 10.55 -21.53 13.60
C SER A 236 10.62 -20.02 13.44
N GLU A 237 9.50 -19.34 13.71
CA GLU A 237 9.35 -17.91 13.99
C GLU A 237 10.22 -16.92 13.16
N LYS A 238 9.58 -16.13 12.28
CA LYS A 238 10.19 -15.03 11.51
C LYS A 238 11.32 -14.34 12.32
N PRO A 239 12.56 -14.23 11.85
CA PRO A 239 13.75 -13.93 12.68
C PRO A 239 13.70 -12.66 13.54
N TRP A 240 12.91 -11.64 13.16
CA TRP A 240 12.65 -10.47 14.02
C TRP A 240 11.68 -10.74 15.18
N MET A 241 11.10 -11.93 15.27
CA MET A 241 10.29 -12.40 16.39
C MET A 241 11.14 -12.97 17.53
N THR A 242 12.47 -13.07 17.35
CA THR A 242 13.37 -13.45 18.44
C THR A 242 13.64 -12.25 19.35
N ASN A 243 13.71 -12.48 20.66
CA ASN A 243 13.75 -11.43 21.69
C ASN A 243 14.97 -10.49 21.65
N ASN A 244 15.92 -10.68 20.72
CA ASN A 244 17.19 -9.95 20.69
C ASN A 244 17.43 -9.14 19.40
N THR A 245 16.51 -9.17 18.42
CA THR A 245 16.68 -8.41 17.18
C THR A 245 16.54 -6.92 17.45
N LYS A 246 17.55 -6.14 17.10
CA LYS A 246 17.52 -4.67 17.18
C LYS A 246 16.93 -4.07 15.91
N GLY A 247 16.49 -2.81 15.98
CA GLY A 247 15.89 -2.13 14.82
C GLY A 247 16.82 -2.03 13.62
N ASP A 248 18.13 -1.89 13.84
CA ASP A 248 19.19 -1.84 12.82
C ASP A 248 19.52 -3.20 12.19
N GLN A 249 18.87 -4.27 12.64
CA GLN A 249 18.93 -5.60 12.02
C GLN A 249 17.67 -5.90 11.18
N VAL A 250 16.81 -4.91 10.98
CA VAL A 250 15.55 -5.04 10.26
C VAL A 250 15.44 -3.97 9.19
N LEU A 251 15.09 -4.36 7.98
CA LEU A 251 14.63 -3.48 6.92
C LEU A 251 13.13 -3.28 7.07
N TYR A 252 12.70 -2.03 7.02
CA TYR A 252 11.30 -1.65 7.11
C TYR A 252 10.85 -1.04 5.79
N TYR A 253 9.59 -1.25 5.46
CA TYR A 253 8.92 -0.66 4.31
C TYR A 253 7.50 -0.21 4.69
N ASN A 254 7.01 0.83 4.02
CA ASN A 254 5.63 1.28 4.15
C ASN A 254 5.18 1.81 2.79
N PHE A 255 4.16 1.19 2.22
CA PHE A 255 3.70 1.46 0.87
C PHE A 255 2.22 1.84 0.84
N ALA A 256 1.83 2.75 -0.06
CA ALA A 256 0.44 3.02 -0.41
C ALA A 256 0.12 2.42 -1.79
N PRO A 257 -0.68 1.34 -1.86
CA PRO A 257 -1.20 0.83 -3.13
C PRO A 257 -2.21 1.80 -3.73
N VAL A 258 -2.03 2.14 -5.00
CA VAL A 258 -2.90 3.03 -5.76
C VAL A 258 -3.31 2.36 -7.06
N ALA A 259 -4.59 2.40 -7.41
CA ALA A 259 -5.08 1.79 -8.65
C ALA A 259 -6.22 2.61 -9.25
N LYS A 260 -6.26 2.68 -10.59
CA LYS A 260 -7.44 3.13 -11.31
C LYS A 260 -8.44 1.98 -11.46
N GLY A 261 -9.72 2.26 -11.25
CA GLY A 261 -10.80 1.30 -11.47
C GLY A 261 -11.25 1.23 -12.92
N GLY A 262 -12.14 0.28 -13.19
CA GLY A 262 -12.68 0.01 -14.53
C GLY A 262 -11.89 -1.03 -15.32
N ARG A 263 -12.50 -1.53 -16.38
CA ARG A 263 -11.87 -2.52 -17.27
C ARG A 263 -10.80 -1.88 -18.14
N GLY A 264 -9.73 -2.66 -18.39
CA GLY A 264 -8.73 -2.34 -19.40
C GLY A 264 -7.70 -1.28 -19.01
N HIS A 265 -7.69 -0.80 -17.76
CA HIS A 265 -6.64 0.09 -17.27
C HIS A 265 -5.48 -0.71 -16.69
N ASN A 266 -4.27 -0.23 -16.95
CA ASN A 266 -3.03 -0.80 -16.40
C ASN A 266 -2.37 0.16 -15.39
N HIS A 267 -3.17 1.06 -14.80
CA HIS A 267 -2.70 2.08 -13.86
C HIS A 267 -2.70 1.53 -12.44
N HIS A 268 -1.64 0.78 -12.10
CA HIS A 268 -1.39 0.29 -10.76
C HIS A 268 -0.05 0.82 -10.28
N TYR A 269 -0.06 1.43 -9.10
CA TYR A 269 1.10 2.09 -8.52
C TYR A 269 1.30 1.65 -7.07
N LEU A 270 2.56 1.64 -6.63
CA LEU A 270 2.92 1.43 -5.25
C LEU A 270 3.81 2.60 -4.80
N PHE A 271 3.22 3.53 -4.06
CA PHE A 271 3.96 4.69 -3.54
C PHE A 271 4.71 4.30 -2.28
N GLN A 272 5.98 4.66 -2.20
CA GLN A 272 6.80 4.35 -1.04
C GLN A 272 6.90 5.54 -0.09
N LYS A 273 6.71 5.27 1.21
CA LYS A 273 7.00 6.22 2.27
C LYS A 273 8.51 6.32 2.51
N LYS A 274 9.05 7.53 2.67
CA LYS A 274 10.50 7.75 2.85
C LYS A 274 10.90 7.84 4.31
N TYR A 275 10.11 8.48 5.17
CA TYR A 275 10.50 8.77 6.56
C TYR A 275 9.67 8.03 7.61
N ILE A 276 10.34 7.53 8.64
CA ILE A 276 9.70 6.80 9.74
C ILE A 276 9.14 7.77 10.80
N SER A 277 7.84 7.72 11.02
CA SER A 277 7.14 8.49 12.05
C SER A 277 7.21 7.82 13.42
N GLY A 278 6.79 8.56 14.46
CA GLY A 278 6.79 8.07 15.84
C GLY A 278 5.64 7.14 16.16
N VAL A 279 4.65 7.10 15.28
CA VAL A 279 3.40 6.35 15.45
C VAL A 279 3.29 5.19 14.45
N ASP A 280 4.32 4.97 13.62
CA ASP A 280 4.34 3.90 12.60
C ASP A 280 4.24 2.51 13.24
N PHE A 281 4.82 2.36 14.43
CA PHE A 281 4.93 1.09 15.12
C PHE A 281 4.31 1.22 16.51
N LEU A 282 3.38 0.31 16.84
CA LEU A 282 2.92 0.11 18.22
C LEU A 282 4.15 -0.28 19.04
N SER A 283 4.42 0.42 20.14
CA SER A 283 5.78 0.50 20.69
C SER A 283 6.34 -0.79 21.29
N ARG A 284 5.59 -1.90 21.28
CA ARG A 284 6.06 -3.26 21.61
C ARG A 284 5.24 -4.35 20.93
N THR A 285 5.38 -4.48 19.63
CA THR A 285 5.19 -5.78 18.99
C THR A 285 6.50 -6.56 19.04
N LYS A 286 6.50 -7.86 18.70
CA LYS A 286 7.75 -8.62 18.56
C LYS A 286 8.76 -7.92 17.62
N LEU A 287 8.30 -7.02 16.75
CA LEU A 287 9.10 -6.19 15.87
C LEU A 287 9.78 -5.03 16.64
N PRO A 288 11.11 -4.89 16.59
CA PRO A 288 11.81 -3.78 17.23
C PRO A 288 11.37 -2.44 16.65
N ASN A 289 11.32 -1.40 17.50
CA ASN A 289 11.02 -0.05 17.04
C ASN A 289 12.26 0.57 16.37
N PRO A 290 12.22 0.95 15.09
CA PRO A 290 13.37 1.52 14.37
C PRO A 290 13.97 2.77 15.04
N ARG A 291 13.16 3.52 15.80
CA ARG A 291 13.64 4.72 16.50
C ARG A 291 14.59 4.41 17.65
N ASP A 292 14.46 3.25 18.28
CA ASP A 292 15.37 2.83 19.35
C ASP A 292 16.79 2.58 18.80
N SER A 293 16.90 2.24 17.50
CA SER A 293 18.15 2.15 16.75
C SER A 293 18.46 3.40 15.91
N ARG A 294 17.78 4.54 16.15
CA ARG A 294 17.98 5.82 15.43
C ARG A 294 17.75 5.75 13.90
N ILE A 295 16.94 4.81 13.44
CA ILE A 295 16.56 4.71 12.03
C ILE A 295 15.40 5.66 11.78
N SER A 296 15.57 6.57 10.83
CA SER A 296 14.58 7.59 10.48
C SER A 296 14.03 7.46 9.07
N ARG A 297 14.55 6.53 8.27
CA ARG A 297 14.16 6.31 6.88
C ARG A 297 13.78 4.85 6.66
N TYR A 298 12.78 4.63 5.82
CA TYR A 298 12.47 3.30 5.31
C TYR A 298 13.57 2.85 4.34
N ALA A 299 13.72 1.53 4.18
CA ALA A 299 14.69 0.96 3.25
C ALA A 299 14.23 1.15 1.80
N ASP A 300 15.16 1.32 0.86
CA ASP A 300 14.85 1.37 -0.57
C ASP A 300 14.28 0.03 -1.07
N THR A 301 13.51 0.04 -2.16
CA THR A 301 12.98 -1.20 -2.76
C THR A 301 14.10 -2.15 -3.19
N TRP A 302 13.74 -3.44 -3.29
CA TRP A 302 14.67 -4.49 -3.71
C TRP A 302 14.23 -5.09 -5.04
N GLU A 303 15.20 -5.65 -5.78
CA GLU A 303 15.03 -6.08 -7.18
C GLU A 303 13.92 -7.14 -7.34
N GLU A 304 13.80 -8.07 -6.40
CA GLU A 304 12.77 -9.10 -6.44
C GLU A 304 11.36 -8.51 -6.32
N LEU A 305 11.13 -7.51 -5.45
CA LEU A 305 9.83 -6.83 -5.38
C LEU A 305 9.52 -6.11 -6.69
N GLU A 306 10.50 -5.38 -7.24
CA GLU A 306 10.34 -4.66 -8.49
C GLU A 306 9.93 -5.60 -9.62
N LYS A 307 10.56 -6.77 -9.71
CA LYS A 307 10.18 -7.83 -10.68
C LYS A 307 8.76 -8.34 -10.43
N THR A 308 8.43 -8.71 -9.19
CA THR A 308 7.10 -9.20 -8.81
C THR A 308 5.99 -8.21 -9.17
N LEU A 309 6.19 -6.92 -8.88
CA LEU A 309 5.23 -5.88 -9.18
C LEU A 309 5.14 -5.60 -10.68
N ALA A 310 6.27 -5.57 -11.40
CA ALA A 310 6.31 -5.39 -12.83
C ALA A 310 5.55 -6.51 -13.58
N LEU A 311 5.68 -7.77 -13.14
CA LEU A 311 4.92 -8.90 -13.70
C LEU A 311 3.41 -8.72 -13.57
N ARG A 312 2.96 -7.99 -12.53
CA ARG A 312 1.55 -7.65 -12.30
C ARG A 312 1.15 -6.30 -12.88
N GLY A 313 2.00 -5.66 -13.68
CA GLY A 313 1.74 -4.34 -14.26
C GLY A 313 1.66 -3.23 -13.21
N THR A 314 2.32 -3.40 -12.06
CA THR A 314 2.38 -2.41 -10.98
C THR A 314 3.71 -1.67 -11.02
N THR A 315 3.64 -0.35 -10.98
CA THR A 315 4.81 0.54 -11.00
C THR A 315 5.13 1.04 -9.59
N ILE A 316 6.37 0.88 -9.14
CA ILE A 316 6.83 1.54 -7.91
C ILE A 316 7.03 3.02 -8.20
N VAL A 317 6.50 3.89 -7.32
CA VAL A 317 6.62 5.34 -7.44
C VAL A 317 7.49 5.88 -6.32
N ASP A 318 8.71 6.27 -6.66
CA ASP A 318 9.75 6.78 -5.75
C ASP A 318 9.78 8.31 -5.67
N ARG A 319 9.21 8.99 -6.66
CA ARG A 319 9.15 10.46 -6.78
C ARG A 319 7.89 11.08 -6.21
N ASN A 320 6.97 10.29 -5.67
CA ASN A 320 5.69 10.77 -5.12
C ASN A 320 4.79 11.46 -6.16
N ILE A 321 5.00 11.25 -7.47
CA ILE A 321 4.22 11.88 -8.55
C ILE A 321 3.86 10.83 -9.60
N ILE A 322 2.62 10.88 -10.09
CA ILE A 322 2.14 10.16 -11.28
C ILE A 322 1.38 11.11 -12.20
N GLU A 323 1.30 10.75 -13.48
CA GLU A 323 0.41 11.37 -14.46
C GLU A 323 -0.71 10.38 -14.78
N LEU A 324 -1.97 10.81 -14.65
CA LEU A 324 -3.15 9.97 -14.86
C LEU A 324 -4.20 10.73 -15.69
N ASP A 325 -4.42 10.30 -16.93
CA ASP A 325 -5.43 10.89 -17.84
C ASP A 325 -5.32 12.42 -18.00
N GLY A 326 -4.10 12.95 -17.95
CA GLY A 326 -3.80 14.39 -18.04
C GLY A 326 -3.86 15.13 -16.70
N ILE A 327 -3.97 14.42 -15.58
CA ILE A 327 -3.89 14.99 -14.22
C ILE A 327 -2.54 14.60 -13.61
N ARG A 328 -1.79 15.60 -13.15
CA ARG A 328 -0.59 15.39 -12.35
C ARG A 328 -0.96 15.22 -10.88
N ILE A 329 -0.73 14.04 -10.34
CA ILE A 329 -1.12 13.68 -8.97
C ILE A 329 0.12 13.46 -8.12
N GLY A 330 0.24 14.21 -7.03
CA GLY A 330 1.23 13.98 -5.98
C GLY A 330 0.64 13.16 -4.82
N LEU A 331 1.40 12.23 -4.24
CA LEU A 331 0.96 11.49 -3.05
C LEU A 331 2.04 11.43 -1.98
N GLU A 332 1.68 11.77 -0.75
CA GLU A 332 2.56 11.68 0.42
C GLU A 332 1.95 10.81 1.51
N ILE A 333 2.82 10.14 2.29
CA ILE A 333 2.40 9.28 3.39
C ILE A 333 2.87 9.89 4.71
N CYS A 334 1.92 10.44 5.47
CA CYS A 334 2.12 10.92 6.84
C CYS A 334 3.34 11.84 7.03
N LEU A 335 4.42 11.34 7.64
CA LEU A 335 5.61 12.15 7.93
C LEU A 335 6.26 12.73 6.68
N ASP A 336 6.15 12.05 5.53
CA ASP A 336 6.65 12.57 4.25
C ASP A 336 6.06 13.94 3.92
N HIS A 337 4.76 14.12 4.19
CA HIS A 337 4.09 15.39 4.01
C HIS A 337 4.70 16.48 4.87
N ARG A 338 4.90 16.22 6.17
CA ARG A 338 5.52 17.20 7.08
C ARG A 338 6.94 17.57 6.68
N ILE A 339 7.70 16.63 6.12
CA ILE A 339 9.05 16.88 5.61
C ILE A 339 9.03 17.57 4.24
N GLY A 340 7.88 17.58 3.56
CA GLY A 340 7.71 18.17 2.24
C GLY A 340 8.40 17.35 1.16
N VAL A 341 8.30 16.02 1.22
CA VAL A 341 8.93 15.11 0.25
C VAL A 341 8.49 15.44 -1.17
N LEU A 342 7.20 15.63 -1.41
CA LEU A 342 6.66 15.98 -2.72
C LEU A 342 7.23 17.31 -3.22
N TRP A 343 7.24 18.33 -2.36
CA TRP A 343 7.80 19.63 -2.71
C TRP A 343 9.29 19.54 -3.05
N ASN A 344 10.07 18.84 -2.24
CA ASN A 344 11.50 18.66 -2.47
C ASN A 344 11.77 17.92 -3.80
N THR A 345 10.93 16.94 -4.15
CA THR A 345 11.00 16.29 -5.47
C THR A 345 10.76 17.30 -6.58
N ILE A 346 9.64 18.05 -6.55
CA ILE A 346 9.29 19.04 -7.59
C ILE A 346 10.36 20.13 -7.72
N ALA A 347 10.85 20.66 -6.59
CA ALA A 347 11.86 21.70 -6.58
C ALA A 347 13.23 21.23 -7.12
N SER A 348 13.52 19.92 -7.02
CA SER A 348 14.73 19.33 -7.59
C SER A 348 14.65 19.10 -9.11
N GLU A 349 13.43 19.00 -9.65
CA GLU A 349 13.20 18.90 -11.09
C GLU A 349 13.39 20.29 -11.73
N ARG A 350 14.20 20.37 -12.80
CA ARG A 350 14.55 21.63 -13.48
C ARG A 350 13.36 22.35 -14.15
N HIS A 351 12.17 21.75 -14.09
CA HIS A 351 10.89 22.30 -14.51
C HIS A 351 9.87 22.10 -13.38
N PRO A 352 9.69 23.09 -12.48
CA PRO A 352 8.89 22.94 -11.26
C PRO A 352 7.39 23.03 -11.58
N HIS A 353 6.89 22.05 -12.32
CA HIS A 353 5.47 21.87 -12.51
C HIS A 353 4.89 21.31 -11.20
N LEU A 354 4.08 22.14 -10.55
CA LEU A 354 3.30 21.75 -9.39
C LEU A 354 2.27 20.69 -9.79
N VAL A 355 1.67 20.02 -8.81
CA VAL A 355 0.65 18.99 -9.09
C VAL A 355 -0.76 19.61 -9.16
N ASP A 356 -1.68 18.97 -9.86
CA ASP A 356 -3.09 19.40 -9.89
C ASP A 356 -3.82 18.92 -8.64
N VAL A 357 -3.47 17.71 -8.19
CA VAL A 357 -4.06 17.06 -7.03
C VAL A 357 -2.95 16.54 -6.12
N GLN A 358 -2.99 16.90 -4.83
CA GLN A 358 -2.14 16.29 -3.80
C GLN A 358 -2.99 15.39 -2.89
N LEU A 359 -2.56 14.13 -2.74
CA LEU A 359 -3.20 13.14 -1.88
C LEU A 359 -2.31 12.88 -0.66
N ILE A 360 -2.90 12.88 0.53
CA ILE A 360 -2.20 12.58 1.78
C ILE A 360 -2.94 11.47 2.50
N THR A 361 -2.34 10.27 2.55
CA THR A 361 -2.81 9.21 3.45
C THR A 361 -1.93 9.21 4.69
N SER A 362 -2.54 9.26 5.88
CA SER A 362 -1.79 9.42 7.12
C SER A 362 -2.45 8.74 8.31
N ALA A 363 -1.75 8.76 9.45
CA ALA A 363 -2.27 8.41 10.76
C ALA A 363 -1.66 9.36 11.82
N GLY A 364 -2.42 10.38 12.21
CA GLY A 364 -1.98 11.46 13.11
C GLY A 364 -1.33 12.68 12.40
N MET A 365 -1.50 12.83 11.09
CA MET A 365 -1.05 14.01 10.33
C MET A 365 -2.22 14.95 9.97
N SER A 366 -1.90 16.17 9.57
CA SER A 366 -2.89 17.17 9.14
C SER A 366 -2.35 17.92 7.92
N ILE A 367 -3.24 18.41 7.05
CA ILE A 367 -2.86 19.13 5.81
C ILE A 367 -1.94 20.34 6.11
N GLN A 368 -2.10 21.00 7.26
CA GLN A 368 -1.30 22.16 7.64
C GLN A 368 0.10 21.83 8.20
N ARG A 369 0.56 20.59 8.15
CA ARG A 369 1.87 20.23 8.71
C ARG A 369 2.99 20.18 7.67
N GLY A 370 2.66 20.29 6.39
CA GLY A 370 3.61 20.23 5.30
C GLY A 370 3.24 21.18 4.15
N PRO A 371 4.14 21.37 3.19
CA PRO A 371 3.87 22.16 2.00
C PRO A 371 2.80 21.52 1.12
N ASN A 372 2.05 22.36 0.40
CA ASN A 372 0.99 21.93 -0.51
C ASN A 372 1.29 22.36 -1.95
N PRO A 373 2.24 21.73 -2.66
CA PRO A 373 2.78 22.18 -3.95
C PRO A 373 1.83 21.90 -5.11
N ILE A 374 0.63 22.49 -5.03
CA ILE A 374 -0.44 22.38 -6.04
C ILE A 374 -0.52 23.66 -6.89
N VAL A 375 -0.90 23.56 -8.16
CA VAL A 375 -1.12 24.72 -9.05
C VAL A 375 -2.30 25.59 -8.55
N PRO A 376 -2.43 26.87 -8.98
CA PRO A 376 -3.64 27.65 -8.73
C PRO A 376 -4.88 26.94 -9.28
N GLY A 377 -5.92 26.77 -8.46
CA GLY A 377 -7.11 25.96 -8.77
C GLY A 377 -6.96 24.48 -8.40
N GLY A 378 -5.75 23.99 -8.14
CA GLY A 378 -5.51 22.62 -7.68
C GLY A 378 -6.05 22.36 -6.27
N VAL A 379 -6.08 21.09 -5.88
CA VAL A 379 -6.73 20.63 -4.65
C VAL A 379 -5.86 19.64 -3.86
N VAL A 380 -5.96 19.70 -2.54
CA VAL A 380 -5.34 18.75 -1.60
C VAL A 380 -6.44 17.96 -0.90
N TYR A 381 -6.27 16.64 -0.83
CA TYR A 381 -7.13 15.72 -0.09
C TYR A 381 -6.33 14.96 0.97
N LEU A 382 -6.90 14.78 2.16
CA LEU A 382 -6.29 14.03 3.26
C LEU A 382 -7.27 13.05 3.88
N THR A 383 -6.80 11.83 4.11
CA THR A 383 -7.46 10.80 4.92
C THR A 383 -6.51 10.37 6.04
N ASP A 384 -6.92 10.57 7.29
CA ASP A 384 -6.09 10.32 8.47
C ASP A 384 -6.65 9.19 9.35
N GLY A 385 -5.76 8.30 9.78
CA GLY A 385 -6.00 7.17 10.66
C GLY A 385 -6.33 7.52 12.10
N GLY A 386 -6.20 8.79 12.49
CA GLY A 386 -6.90 9.38 13.64
C GLY A 386 -8.37 9.66 13.37
N ALA A 387 -8.92 9.00 12.35
CA ALA A 387 -10.28 9.06 11.86
C ALA A 387 -10.78 10.46 11.52
N SER A 388 -10.01 11.20 10.73
CA SER A 388 -10.47 12.47 10.17
C SER A 388 -10.14 12.56 8.69
N SER A 389 -10.81 13.46 7.99
CA SER A 389 -10.45 13.80 6.61
C SER A 389 -10.52 15.31 6.40
N ALA A 390 -9.89 15.80 5.34
CA ALA A 390 -9.93 17.21 4.98
C ALA A 390 -9.67 17.43 3.49
N ALA A 391 -10.16 18.56 2.98
CA ALA A 391 -9.91 19.00 1.61
C ALA A 391 -9.73 20.52 1.51
N CYS A 392 -8.83 20.99 0.65
CA CYS A 392 -8.58 22.42 0.46
C CYS A 392 -8.13 22.74 -0.98
N VAL A 393 -8.58 23.87 -1.53
CA VAL A 393 -8.22 24.35 -2.86
C VAL A 393 -7.21 25.49 -2.75
N ARG A 394 -6.26 25.58 -3.67
CA ARG A 394 -5.40 26.77 -3.80
C ARG A 394 -6.10 27.82 -4.66
N THR A 395 -6.38 28.99 -4.09
CA THR A 395 -7.07 30.09 -4.78
C THR A 395 -6.12 31.15 -5.34
N SER A 396 -4.91 31.24 -4.81
CA SER A 396 -3.92 32.25 -5.22
C SER A 396 -3.22 31.87 -6.51
N LYS A 397 -3.13 32.86 -7.41
CA LYS A 397 -2.33 32.83 -8.65
C LYS A 397 -0.86 33.26 -8.46
N ALA A 398 -0.47 33.67 -7.25
CA ALA A 398 0.92 34.02 -6.97
C ALA A 398 1.85 32.80 -7.16
N PRO A 399 3.16 32.95 -7.32
CA PRO A 399 4.10 31.83 -7.27
C PRO A 399 3.91 30.98 -6.00
N PHE A 400 4.14 29.67 -6.09
CA PHE A 400 4.02 28.80 -4.93
C PHE A 400 5.08 29.13 -3.88
N ASN A 401 4.65 29.17 -2.61
CA ASN A 401 5.51 29.35 -1.46
C ASN A 401 5.30 28.15 -0.51
N PRO A 402 6.33 27.34 -0.23
CA PRO A 402 6.21 26.18 0.67
C PRO A 402 5.84 26.54 2.11
N ASP A 403 6.07 27.78 2.55
CA ASP A 403 5.67 28.27 3.87
C ASP A 403 4.19 28.67 3.91
N THR A 404 3.56 28.85 2.75
CA THR A 404 2.13 29.10 2.62
C THR A 404 1.41 27.77 2.45
N ILE A 405 0.83 27.32 3.56
CA ILE A 405 0.08 26.06 3.65
C ILE A 405 -1.42 26.32 3.66
N CYS A 406 -2.22 25.27 3.47
CA CYS A 406 -3.69 25.36 3.47
C CYS A 406 -4.30 26.03 4.72
N ARG A 407 -3.56 26.11 5.84
CA ARG A 407 -4.00 26.81 7.06
C ARG A 407 -2.83 27.36 7.89
N GLN A 408 -2.87 28.65 8.23
CA GLN A 408 -1.76 29.35 8.90
C GLN A 408 -1.66 29.21 10.44
N LYS A 409 -2.65 28.62 11.12
CA LYS A 409 -2.61 28.45 12.59
C LYS A 409 -2.98 27.03 13.04
N PRO A 410 -2.02 26.21 13.47
CA PRO A 410 -2.28 24.88 14.04
C PRO A 410 -2.75 24.91 15.50
N ASP A 411 -2.70 26.08 16.15
CA ASP A 411 -2.99 26.24 17.57
C ASP A 411 -4.49 26.48 17.79
N GLY A 412 -5.22 25.45 18.22
CA GLY A 412 -6.67 25.44 18.36
C GLY A 412 -7.27 24.22 17.68
N LEU A 413 -8.56 23.92 17.93
CA LEU A 413 -9.28 22.79 17.31
C LEU A 413 -8.82 22.62 15.86
N LYS A 414 -8.31 21.42 15.57
CA LYS A 414 -7.49 21.12 14.38
C LYS A 414 -8.15 21.44 13.04
N HIS A 415 -9.42 21.88 13.04
CA HIS A 415 -10.24 22.06 11.84
C HIS A 415 -11.18 23.30 11.80
N VAL A 416 -10.96 24.36 12.61
CA VAL A 416 -11.67 25.66 12.37
C VAL A 416 -11.37 26.17 10.94
N PRO A 417 -12.39 26.54 10.13
CA PRO A 417 -12.32 26.67 8.67
C PRO A 417 -11.70 27.99 8.20
N VAL A 418 -10.56 28.39 8.74
CA VAL A 418 -9.85 29.58 8.24
C VAL A 418 -8.72 29.11 7.33
N GLY A 419 -8.95 29.24 6.03
CA GLY A 419 -7.94 28.98 5.01
C GLY A 419 -6.70 29.83 5.22
N GLY A 420 -5.53 29.26 4.89
CA GLY A 420 -4.29 30.02 4.79
C GLY A 420 -4.37 31.04 3.64
N PRO A 421 -3.54 32.11 3.64
CA PRO A 421 -3.50 33.06 2.56
C PRO A 421 -3.28 32.37 1.21
N GLY A 422 -4.19 32.62 0.28
CA GLY A 422 -4.13 32.03 -1.05
C GLY A 422 -4.65 30.59 -1.16
N TYR A 423 -5.31 30.10 -0.12
CA TYR A 423 -6.07 28.86 -0.11
C TYR A 423 -7.54 29.13 0.24
N SER A 424 -8.44 28.23 -0.13
CA SER A 424 -9.83 28.26 0.31
C SER A 424 -9.92 27.96 1.80
N ASN A 425 -11.08 28.22 2.40
CA ASN A 425 -11.44 27.51 3.64
C ASN A 425 -11.51 25.99 3.35
N PHE A 426 -11.52 25.16 4.40
CA PHE A 426 -11.77 23.73 4.21
C PHE A 426 -13.09 23.52 3.48
N ILE A 427 -13.08 22.60 2.53
CA ILE A 427 -14.30 22.20 1.82
C ILE A 427 -15.16 21.41 2.80
N GLU A 428 -16.40 21.85 3.02
CA GLU A 428 -17.33 21.13 3.88
C GLU A 428 -17.77 19.81 3.21
N ILE A 429 -18.00 18.80 4.04
CA ILE A 429 -18.48 17.49 3.58
C ILE A 429 -19.89 17.64 3.01
N ALA A 430 -20.15 17.07 1.82
CA ALA A 430 -21.44 17.11 1.16
C ALA A 430 -22.41 16.01 1.62
N GLY A 431 -21.86 14.87 2.06
CA GLY A 431 -22.65 13.73 2.51
C GLY A 431 -21.83 12.72 3.32
N CYS A 432 -22.57 11.90 4.06
CA CYS A 432 -22.03 10.88 4.94
C CYS A 432 -22.73 9.57 4.71
N LEU A 433 -21.95 8.48 4.66
CA LEU A 433 -22.47 7.13 4.61
C LEU A 433 -21.89 6.31 5.76
N ASP A 434 -22.69 6.11 6.80
CA ASP A 434 -22.26 5.39 7.99
C ASP A 434 -22.12 3.89 7.73
N LEU A 435 -21.12 3.28 8.36
CA LEU A 435 -20.83 1.86 8.23
C LEU A 435 -21.23 1.04 9.47
N GLU A 436 -21.96 1.63 10.42
CA GLU A 436 -22.39 1.01 11.70
C GLU A 436 -22.87 -0.43 11.59
N ASN A 437 -23.68 -0.73 10.58
CA ASN A 437 -24.33 -2.02 10.44
C ASN A 437 -23.42 -3.14 9.92
N THR A 438 -22.13 -2.89 9.68
CA THR A 438 -21.21 -3.97 9.26
C THR A 438 -20.51 -4.60 10.45
N THR A 439 -20.90 -5.85 10.73
CA THR A 439 -20.22 -6.71 11.70
C THR A 439 -18.76 -7.00 11.31
N LEU A 440 -18.33 -6.63 10.10
CA LEU A 440 -16.93 -6.76 9.68
C LEU A 440 -16.00 -5.81 10.44
N LEU A 441 -16.50 -4.72 11.02
CA LEU A 441 -15.65 -3.78 11.75
C LEU A 441 -15.34 -4.23 13.18
N HIS A 442 -16.17 -5.12 13.74
CA HIS A 442 -16.01 -5.62 15.09
C HIS A 442 -14.65 -6.34 15.24
N ASP A 443 -13.95 -6.06 16.33
CA ASP A 443 -12.62 -6.59 16.69
C ASP A 443 -11.45 -6.21 15.76
N TYR A 444 -11.69 -5.43 14.71
CA TYR A 444 -10.65 -4.95 13.79
C TYR A 444 -10.37 -3.46 13.93
N TYR A 445 -11.33 -2.72 14.48
CA TYR A 445 -11.23 -1.28 14.67
C TYR A 445 -11.91 -0.86 15.96
N SER A 446 -11.43 0.23 16.54
CA SER A 446 -11.94 0.73 17.79
C SER A 446 -13.39 1.20 17.59
N ILE A 447 -14.33 0.69 18.37
CA ILE A 447 -15.72 1.21 18.38
C ILE A 447 -15.90 2.32 19.43
N TYR A 448 -14.90 2.49 20.30
CA TYR A 448 -14.91 3.47 21.39
C TYR A 448 -13.98 4.67 21.14
N GLN A 449 -13.67 4.96 19.89
CA GLN A 449 -12.93 6.17 19.53
C GLN A 449 -13.79 6.97 18.58
N ASP A 450 -13.81 8.28 18.76
CA ASP A 450 -14.51 9.19 17.86
C ASP A 450 -13.92 9.04 16.44
N GLN A 451 -14.78 8.73 15.46
CA GLN A 451 -14.40 8.52 14.07
C GLN A 451 -15.54 8.84 13.10
N GLY A 452 -15.24 8.83 11.81
CA GLY A 452 -16.23 9.10 10.77
C GLY A 452 -16.72 10.55 10.73
N CYS A 453 -17.78 10.75 9.97
CA CYS A 453 -18.32 12.03 9.59
C CYS A 453 -18.66 12.91 10.78
N ALA A 454 -19.35 12.36 11.77
CA ALA A 454 -19.80 13.12 12.92
C ALA A 454 -18.62 13.63 13.77
N TYR A 455 -17.55 12.82 13.89
CA TYR A 455 -16.32 13.32 14.49
C TYR A 455 -15.66 14.39 13.62
N THR A 456 -15.58 14.20 12.30
CA THR A 456 -15.04 15.23 11.39
C THR A 456 -15.82 16.55 11.50
N LEU A 457 -17.15 16.51 11.54
CA LEU A 457 -18.02 17.68 11.74
C LEU A 457 -17.81 18.33 13.13
N LYS A 458 -17.72 17.52 14.18
CA LYS A 458 -17.36 17.99 15.54
C LYS A 458 -16.01 18.70 15.52
N THR A 459 -15.05 18.20 14.74
CA THR A 459 -13.76 18.86 14.61
C THR A 459 -13.83 20.20 13.88
N TYR A 460 -14.82 20.39 12.98
CA TYR A 460 -15.18 21.68 12.36
C TYR A 460 -15.89 22.64 13.32
N GLY A 461 -16.13 22.24 14.57
CA GLY A 461 -16.88 23.02 15.55
C GLY A 461 -18.40 22.93 15.35
N ILE A 462 -18.86 21.98 14.54
CA ILE A 462 -20.27 21.68 14.34
C ILE A 462 -20.57 20.45 15.19
N ASP A 463 -21.05 20.67 16.41
CA ASP A 463 -21.52 19.56 17.24
C ASP A 463 -22.88 19.11 16.73
N VAL A 464 -22.89 18.00 16.00
CA VAL A 464 -24.11 17.46 15.39
C VAL A 464 -24.83 16.46 16.29
N MET A 465 -24.22 15.99 17.38
CA MET A 465 -24.79 14.90 18.19
C MET A 465 -24.33 14.97 19.65
N ASP A 466 -25.19 15.50 20.53
CA ASP A 466 -25.00 15.49 21.99
C ASP A 466 -25.18 14.09 22.62
N ASP A 467 -25.82 13.15 21.90
CA ASP A 467 -26.33 11.90 22.50
C ASP A 467 -25.48 10.64 22.23
N LEU A 468 -24.55 10.67 21.26
CA LEU A 468 -23.72 9.50 20.95
C LEU A 468 -22.44 9.53 21.77
N LYS A 469 -22.16 8.41 22.45
CA LYS A 469 -20.91 8.24 23.20
C LYS A 469 -19.69 8.10 22.27
N PHE A 470 -19.88 7.53 21.08
CA PHE A 470 -18.85 7.28 20.07
C PHE A 470 -19.45 7.35 18.67
N TYR A 471 -18.64 7.72 17.68
CA TYR A 471 -19.06 7.86 16.30
C TYR A 471 -18.56 6.68 15.46
N PRO A 472 -19.35 6.17 14.49
CA PRO A 472 -18.96 5.03 13.69
C PRO A 472 -18.01 5.39 12.54
N PRO A 473 -17.29 4.41 11.97
CA PRO A 473 -16.61 4.62 10.70
C PRO A 473 -17.63 4.99 9.61
N SER A 474 -17.23 5.87 8.69
CA SER A 474 -18.10 6.33 7.62
C SER A 474 -17.31 6.59 6.33
N LEU A 475 -18.03 6.67 5.22
CA LEU A 475 -17.52 7.30 4.00
C LEU A 475 -17.95 8.76 3.99
N GLU A 476 -16.97 9.66 3.96
CA GLU A 476 -17.19 11.09 3.86
C GLU A 476 -17.09 11.51 2.40
N ILE A 477 -18.17 12.07 1.86
CA ILE A 477 -18.29 12.45 0.46
C ILE A 477 -18.15 13.96 0.35
N TYR A 478 -17.10 14.42 -0.32
CA TYR A 478 -16.87 15.84 -0.56
C TYR A 478 -17.58 16.32 -1.84
N PRO A 479 -17.85 17.62 -1.96
CA PRO A 479 -18.28 18.23 -3.22
C PRO A 479 -17.28 17.99 -4.35
N THR A 480 -17.78 18.06 -5.58
CA THR A 480 -16.94 18.10 -6.78
C THR A 480 -16.12 19.40 -6.81
N VAL A 481 -14.84 19.29 -7.17
CA VAL A 481 -13.89 20.41 -7.30
C VAL A 481 -13.36 20.45 -8.72
N ASP A 482 -13.55 21.57 -9.40
CA ASP A 482 -13.05 21.79 -10.76
C ASP A 482 -11.52 21.71 -10.79
N LEU A 483 -11.00 21.03 -11.81
CA LEU A 483 -9.57 21.01 -12.08
C LEU A 483 -9.13 22.31 -12.77
N PRO A 484 -7.88 22.75 -12.54
CA PRO A 484 -7.30 23.88 -13.25
C PRO A 484 -7.13 23.51 -14.72
N LEU A 485 -7.99 24.05 -15.59
CA LEU A 485 -7.91 23.93 -17.04
C LEU A 485 -6.96 24.95 -17.66
#